data_AF-A0A0F7PD60-F1
#
_entry.id   AF-A0A0F7PD60-F1
#
_cell.length_a   1.000
_cell.length_b   1.000
_cell.length_c   1.000
_cell.angle_alpha   90.00
_cell.angle_beta   90.00
_cell.angle_gamma   90.00
#
_symmetry.space_group_name_H-M   'P 1'
#
loop_
_entity.id
_entity.type
_entity.pdbx_description
1 polymer ?
#
loop_
_entity_poly.entity_id
_entity_poly.type
_entity_poly.pdbx_seq_one_letter_code
_entity_poly.pdbx_strand_id
1 'polypeptide(L)'
;MAKPLRFRYSPRGWSDGEITDRLYRDLNDNLGATRKDPWFRAPDGYDAARFEMANGDVALFATSDSEGFWLGNTETPSALWRTEKFGFEEVPYEVSRWAQRELLAQLYDESPWLEPYPHVAWFFLPVFLSKDGRESSREFFRDHTAGFPDADPEVALGLYESLLRTGSLDRYRYTMAGKLGTSPVVDRTRMASAMAEFNTAKLLVDAGHDIEPEAPVSTGHSIDYRVEDGETVSLVEVTRPAPPHRRRTSNPISAVRSTAETKVNGQLDEHAGGVVLFVDCSGFRDDDWAAVRDERPDVRHRPAVVYRIRPDGSAEGYSKGEVQLGLPTVQPVD
;
A
#
# COMPACT_ATOMS: atom_id res chain seq x y z
N MET A 1 2.58 17.18 -1.79
CA MET A 1 2.60 15.71 -1.90
C MET A 1 1.18 15.23 -1.69
N ALA A 2 0.63 14.54 -2.67
CA ALA A 2 -0.67 13.90 -2.53
C ALA A 2 -0.60 12.87 -1.40
N LYS A 3 -1.72 12.69 -0.69
CA LYS A 3 -1.81 11.79 0.46
C LYS A 3 -2.99 10.85 0.22
N PRO A 4 -2.96 9.62 0.78
CA PRO A 4 -4.12 8.74 0.77
C PRO A 4 -5.36 9.45 1.33
N LEU A 5 -6.55 8.98 0.95
CA LEU A 5 -7.83 9.50 1.43
C LEU A 5 -7.84 9.68 2.96
N ARG A 6 -8.30 10.85 3.40
CA ARG A 6 -8.47 11.21 4.81
C ARG A 6 -9.72 12.04 4.99
N PHE A 7 -10.35 11.88 6.13
CA PHE A 7 -11.41 12.76 6.57
C PHE A 7 -10.86 14.16 6.87
N ARG A 8 -11.67 15.15 6.59
CA ARG A 8 -11.57 16.53 7.09
C ARG A 8 -12.61 16.67 8.19
N TYR A 9 -12.19 17.16 9.35
CA TYR A 9 -13.07 17.29 10.51
C TYR A 9 -13.60 18.71 10.68
N SER A 10 -14.86 18.83 11.08
CA SER A 10 -15.45 20.08 11.52
C SER A 10 -15.91 19.91 12.97
N PRO A 11 -15.44 20.75 13.92
CA PRO A 11 -15.80 20.64 15.34
C PRO A 11 -17.19 21.22 15.65
N ARG A 12 -18.09 21.18 14.68
CA ARG A 12 -19.49 21.63 14.78
C ARG A 12 -20.35 20.91 13.75
N GLY A 13 -21.64 20.82 14.04
CA GLY A 13 -22.64 20.38 13.08
C GLY A 13 -22.89 21.39 11.96
N TRP A 14 -23.46 20.90 10.87
CA TRP A 14 -23.83 21.68 9.69
C TRP A 14 -25.28 21.45 9.36
N SER A 15 -26.04 22.54 9.19
CA SER A 15 -27.41 22.44 8.68
C SER A 15 -27.42 22.08 7.19
N ASP A 16 -28.55 21.56 6.69
CA ASP A 16 -28.73 21.28 5.26
C ASP A 16 -28.51 22.51 4.37
N GLY A 17 -28.90 23.69 4.86
CA GLY A 17 -28.65 24.97 4.20
C GLY A 17 -27.15 25.29 4.10
N GLU A 18 -26.37 25.02 5.15
CA GLU A 18 -24.91 25.20 5.10
C GLU A 18 -24.23 24.19 4.18
N ILE A 19 -24.66 22.93 4.18
CA ILE A 19 -24.17 21.91 3.25
C ILE A 19 -24.40 22.38 1.80
N THR A 20 -25.59 22.88 1.51
CA THR A 20 -25.96 23.39 0.19
C THR A 20 -25.13 24.62 -0.19
N ASP A 21 -25.06 25.61 0.70
CA ASP A 21 -24.46 26.90 0.40
C ASP A 21 -22.93 26.86 0.37
N ARG A 22 -22.31 26.02 1.20
CA ARG A 22 -20.86 26.05 1.45
C ARG A 22 -20.10 24.84 0.91
N LEU A 23 -20.77 23.71 0.67
CA LEU A 23 -20.15 22.55 0.04
C LEU A 23 -20.66 22.38 -1.38
N TYR A 24 -21.97 22.22 -1.55
CA TYR A 24 -22.56 21.91 -2.85
C TYR A 24 -22.29 23.01 -3.88
N ARG A 25 -22.60 24.28 -3.59
CA ARG A 25 -22.35 25.38 -4.54
C ARG A 25 -20.89 25.51 -4.92
N ASP A 26 -19.98 25.44 -3.94
CA ASP A 26 -18.53 25.52 -4.20
C ASP A 26 -18.06 24.38 -5.14
N LEU A 27 -18.55 23.16 -4.93
CA LEU A 27 -18.23 22.01 -5.80
C LEU A 27 -18.91 22.11 -7.16
N ASN A 28 -20.15 22.58 -7.21
CA ASN A 28 -20.91 22.70 -8.45
C ASN A 28 -20.32 23.77 -9.36
N ASP A 29 -20.01 24.93 -8.81
CA ASP A 29 -19.48 26.07 -9.55
C ASP A 29 -18.07 25.78 -10.10
N ASN A 30 -17.28 24.99 -9.37
CA ASN A 30 -15.90 24.65 -9.76
C ASN A 30 -15.78 23.36 -10.59
N LEU A 31 -16.58 22.33 -10.29
CA LEU A 31 -16.39 20.96 -10.79
C LEU A 31 -17.67 20.31 -11.36
N GLY A 32 -18.77 21.07 -11.48
CA GLY A 32 -20.04 20.57 -12.01
C GLY A 32 -20.67 19.47 -11.14
N ALA A 33 -20.50 19.56 -9.83
CA ALA A 33 -21.04 18.59 -8.89
C ALA A 33 -22.58 18.52 -8.88
N THR A 34 -23.08 17.31 -8.66
CA THR A 34 -24.48 17.01 -8.34
C THR A 34 -24.56 16.44 -6.93
N ARG A 35 -25.51 16.92 -6.13
CA ARG A 35 -25.85 16.31 -4.83
C ARG A 35 -26.79 15.12 -5.07
N LYS A 36 -26.45 13.96 -4.52
CA LYS A 36 -27.21 12.71 -4.62
C LYS A 36 -27.53 12.16 -3.23
N ASP A 37 -28.53 11.30 -3.18
CA ASP A 37 -28.74 10.44 -2.03
C ASP A 37 -27.56 9.46 -1.92
N PRO A 38 -27.00 9.25 -0.71
CA PRO A 38 -26.05 8.17 -0.47
C PRO A 38 -26.61 6.81 -0.87
N TRP A 39 -25.78 5.92 -1.39
CA TRP A 39 -26.20 4.56 -1.75
C TRP A 39 -26.51 3.71 -0.53
N PHE A 40 -25.90 4.01 0.60
CA PHE A 40 -26.12 3.36 1.88
C PHE A 40 -26.72 4.33 2.88
N ARG A 41 -27.61 3.80 3.73
CA ARG A 41 -28.21 4.55 4.84
C ARG A 41 -27.12 5.27 5.65
N ALA A 42 -27.40 6.53 5.97
CA ALA A 42 -26.56 7.36 6.82
C ALA A 42 -26.24 6.67 8.16
N PRO A 43 -25.08 6.94 8.77
CA PRO A 43 -24.76 6.49 10.12
C PRO A 43 -25.80 6.97 11.14
N ASP A 44 -26.07 6.17 12.18
CA ASP A 44 -27.02 6.56 13.21
C ASP A 44 -26.54 7.83 13.93
N GLY A 45 -27.40 8.84 14.04
CA GLY A 45 -27.06 10.15 14.62
C GLY A 45 -26.39 11.13 13.65
N TYR A 46 -26.25 10.77 12.37
CA TYR A 46 -25.70 11.64 11.34
C TYR A 46 -26.66 11.79 10.16
N ASP A 47 -26.74 13.01 9.65
CA ASP A 47 -27.18 13.27 8.29
C ASP A 47 -26.01 13.07 7.33
N ALA A 48 -26.30 12.55 6.13
CA ALA A 48 -25.28 12.26 5.15
C ALA A 48 -25.62 12.82 3.76
N ALA A 49 -24.60 13.28 3.06
CA ALA A 49 -24.69 13.77 1.68
C ALA A 49 -23.59 13.15 0.83
N ARG A 50 -23.95 12.85 -0.43
CA ARG A 50 -23.03 12.41 -1.47
C ARG A 50 -22.98 13.45 -2.59
N PHE A 51 -21.79 13.72 -3.08
CA PHE A 51 -21.52 14.65 -4.18
C PHE A 51 -20.78 13.90 -5.28
N GLU A 52 -21.29 14.02 -6.51
CA GLU A 52 -20.69 13.42 -7.70
C GLU A 52 -20.33 14.52 -8.68
N MET A 53 -19.06 14.58 -9.06
CA MET A 53 -18.49 15.64 -9.88
C MET A 53 -18.50 15.22 -11.34
N ALA A 54 -18.53 16.19 -12.25
CA ALA A 54 -18.60 15.90 -13.69
C ALA A 54 -17.35 15.16 -14.22
N ASN A 55 -16.23 15.23 -13.51
CA ASN A 55 -14.99 14.51 -13.79
C ASN A 55 -14.94 13.09 -13.17
N GLY A 56 -16.05 12.60 -12.61
CA GLY A 56 -16.13 11.31 -11.93
C GLY A 56 -15.49 11.29 -10.54
N ASP A 57 -15.16 12.44 -9.95
CA ASP A 57 -14.82 12.47 -8.52
C ASP A 57 -16.08 12.31 -7.66
N VAL A 58 -15.91 11.75 -6.48
CA VAL A 58 -16.93 11.59 -5.46
C VAL A 58 -16.48 12.21 -4.13
N ALA A 59 -17.44 12.76 -3.40
CA ALA A 59 -17.25 13.11 -2.02
C ALA A 59 -18.47 12.77 -1.16
N LEU A 60 -18.19 12.59 0.12
CA LEU A 60 -19.09 12.17 1.16
C LEU A 60 -18.98 13.18 2.30
N PHE A 61 -20.12 13.54 2.86
CA PHE A 61 -20.19 14.36 4.05
C PHE A 61 -21.17 13.73 5.04
N ALA A 62 -20.72 13.50 6.27
CA ALA A 62 -21.57 13.09 7.39
C ALA A 62 -21.52 14.18 8.46
N THR A 63 -22.66 14.59 9.00
CA THR A 63 -22.72 15.61 10.05
C THR A 63 -23.78 15.27 11.10
N SER A 64 -23.48 15.56 12.35
CA SER A 64 -24.41 15.51 13.48
C SER A 64 -24.64 16.93 13.99
N ASP A 65 -25.33 17.09 15.13
CA ASP A 65 -25.48 18.40 15.79
C ASP A 65 -24.14 18.99 16.27
N SER A 66 -23.12 18.15 16.53
CA SER A 66 -21.86 18.56 17.16
C SER A 66 -20.65 18.52 16.26
N GLU A 67 -20.69 17.82 15.12
CA GLU A 67 -19.51 17.61 14.27
C GLU A 67 -19.84 17.32 12.82
N GLY A 68 -18.82 17.36 11.96
CA GLY A 68 -18.90 17.02 10.55
C GLY A 68 -17.64 16.36 10.02
N PHE A 69 -17.80 15.40 9.12
CA PHE A 69 -16.73 14.62 8.50
C PHE A 69 -16.88 14.65 6.99
N TRP A 70 -15.87 15.19 6.31
CA TRP A 70 -15.80 15.24 4.86
C TRP A 70 -14.73 14.30 4.34
N LEU A 71 -15.06 13.48 3.35
CA LEU A 71 -14.12 12.60 2.67
C LEU A 71 -14.38 12.63 1.17
N GLY A 72 -13.35 12.79 0.34
CA GLY A 72 -13.55 12.74 -1.09
C GLY A 72 -12.24 12.70 -1.86
N ASN A 73 -12.33 12.23 -3.10
CA ASN A 73 -11.21 12.18 -4.04
C ASN A 73 -11.14 13.44 -4.92
N THR A 74 -11.71 14.55 -4.43
CA THR A 74 -11.84 15.80 -5.17
C THR A 74 -11.11 16.96 -4.51
N GLU A 75 -11.22 18.15 -5.07
CA GLU A 75 -10.84 19.37 -4.35
C GLU A 75 -11.68 19.54 -3.07
N THR A 76 -11.00 19.83 -1.96
CA THR A 76 -11.69 20.11 -0.70
C THR A 76 -12.38 21.47 -0.80
N PRO A 77 -13.68 21.59 -0.50
CA PRO A 77 -14.37 22.88 -0.44
C PRO A 77 -13.66 23.86 0.49
N SER A 78 -13.69 25.13 0.13
CA SER A 78 -12.97 26.20 0.84
C SER A 78 -13.38 26.32 2.31
N ALA A 79 -14.64 26.03 2.62
CA ALA A 79 -15.19 26.01 3.96
C ALA A 79 -14.55 24.96 4.89
N LEU A 80 -13.86 23.96 4.33
CA LEU A 80 -13.16 22.89 5.04
C LEU A 80 -11.63 22.98 4.86
N TRP A 81 -11.13 24.11 4.36
CA TRP A 81 -9.69 24.35 4.35
C TRP A 81 -9.16 24.55 5.78
N ARG A 82 -7.90 24.16 5.98
CA ARG A 82 -7.19 24.25 7.28
C ARG A 82 -7.84 23.49 8.44
N THR A 83 -8.80 22.61 8.17
CA THR A 83 -9.29 21.67 9.17
C THR A 83 -8.34 20.49 9.37
N GLU A 84 -8.43 19.90 10.56
CA GLU A 84 -7.71 18.68 10.93
C GLU A 84 -8.07 17.52 10.00
N LYS A 85 -7.12 16.60 9.85
CA LYS A 85 -7.25 15.44 8.98
C LYS A 85 -7.13 14.16 9.78
N PHE A 86 -8.06 13.24 9.56
CA PHE A 86 -8.13 11.95 10.26
C PHE A 86 -8.17 10.80 9.25
N GLY A 87 -7.51 9.69 9.58
CA GLY A 87 -7.64 8.40 8.90
C GLY A 87 -8.95 7.70 9.24
N PHE A 88 -9.16 6.53 8.65
CA PHE A 88 -10.38 5.73 8.85
C PHE A 88 -10.54 5.19 10.27
N GLU A 89 -9.46 5.07 11.05
CA GLU A 89 -9.47 4.57 12.42
C GLU A 89 -9.57 5.69 13.47
N GLU A 90 -9.42 6.94 13.04
CA GLU A 90 -9.38 8.12 13.92
C GLU A 90 -10.72 8.87 13.99
N VAL A 91 -11.74 8.39 13.27
CA VAL A 91 -13.11 8.95 13.25
C VAL A 91 -14.10 7.93 13.84
N PRO A 92 -15.32 8.33 14.23
CA PRO A 92 -16.34 7.40 14.72
C PRO A 92 -16.55 6.22 13.77
N TYR A 93 -16.65 5.01 14.34
CA TYR A 93 -16.64 3.76 13.58
C TYR A 93 -17.77 3.71 12.55
N GLU A 94 -18.97 4.16 12.91
CA GLU A 94 -20.14 4.19 12.05
C GLU A 94 -19.97 5.14 10.84
N VAL A 95 -19.30 6.27 11.02
CA VAL A 95 -18.96 7.21 9.94
C VAL A 95 -17.92 6.59 9.01
N SER A 96 -16.85 6.03 9.59
CA SER A 96 -15.80 5.34 8.84
C SER A 96 -16.36 4.17 8.03
N ARG A 97 -17.19 3.34 8.64
CA ARG A 97 -17.82 2.17 8.01
C ARG A 97 -18.75 2.58 6.88
N TRP A 98 -19.61 3.57 7.09
CA TRP A 98 -20.49 4.09 6.03
C TRP A 98 -19.69 4.61 4.84
N ALA A 99 -18.69 5.46 5.10
CA ALA A 99 -17.86 6.03 4.05
C ALA A 99 -17.10 4.96 3.26
N GLN A 100 -16.56 3.94 3.95
CA GLN A 100 -15.89 2.82 3.27
C GLN A 100 -16.86 2.02 2.39
N ARG A 101 -18.12 1.84 2.79
CA ARG A 101 -19.12 1.15 1.95
C ARG A 101 -19.43 1.93 0.68
N GLU A 102 -19.69 3.23 0.82
CA GLU A 102 -19.91 4.16 -0.31
C GLU A 102 -18.74 4.13 -1.29
N LEU A 103 -17.51 4.24 -0.77
CA LEU A 103 -16.30 4.26 -1.58
C LEU A 103 -15.98 2.90 -2.20
N LEU A 104 -16.19 1.78 -1.50
CA LEU A 104 -16.00 0.45 -2.08
C LEU A 104 -17.00 0.17 -3.20
N ALA A 105 -18.26 0.55 -3.01
CA ALA A 105 -19.25 0.46 -4.08
C ALA A 105 -18.82 1.31 -5.29
N GLN A 106 -18.27 2.52 -5.06
CA GLN A 106 -17.79 3.37 -6.16
C GLN A 106 -16.62 2.71 -6.88
N LEU A 107 -15.70 2.14 -6.12
CA LEU A 107 -14.54 1.45 -6.66
C LEU A 107 -14.96 0.26 -7.53
N TYR A 108 -15.96 -0.51 -7.11
CA TYR A 108 -16.46 -1.65 -7.88
C TYR A 108 -17.22 -1.24 -9.13
N ASP A 109 -18.02 -0.17 -9.06
CA ASP A 109 -18.68 0.40 -10.25
C ASP A 109 -17.66 0.85 -11.31
N GLU A 110 -16.58 1.54 -10.89
CA GLU A 110 -15.52 2.01 -11.79
C GLU A 110 -14.51 0.92 -12.19
N SER A 111 -14.36 -0.13 -11.39
CA SER A 111 -13.29 -1.13 -11.50
C SER A 111 -13.78 -2.51 -11.05
N PRO A 112 -14.73 -3.11 -11.78
CA PRO A 112 -15.41 -4.35 -11.37
C PRO A 112 -14.47 -5.55 -11.27
N TRP A 113 -13.30 -5.50 -11.92
CA TRP A 113 -12.25 -6.51 -11.79
C TRP A 113 -11.66 -6.63 -10.37
N LEU A 114 -11.92 -5.66 -9.48
CA LEU A 114 -11.55 -5.72 -8.07
C LEU A 114 -12.59 -6.44 -7.19
N GLU A 115 -13.82 -6.65 -7.66
CA GLU A 115 -14.89 -7.31 -6.88
C GLU A 115 -14.50 -8.71 -6.36
N PRO A 116 -13.80 -9.57 -7.12
CA PRO A 116 -13.35 -10.87 -6.63
C PRO A 116 -12.26 -10.79 -5.54
N TYR A 117 -11.70 -9.61 -5.30
CA TYR A 117 -10.56 -9.38 -4.38
C TYR A 117 -10.91 -8.33 -3.31
N PRO A 118 -11.90 -8.62 -2.44
CA PRO A 118 -12.41 -7.66 -1.47
C PRO A 118 -11.36 -7.20 -0.45
N HIS A 119 -10.39 -8.05 -0.06
CA HIS A 119 -9.33 -7.64 0.86
C HIS A 119 -8.34 -6.69 0.19
N VAL A 120 -7.98 -6.92 -1.07
CA VAL A 120 -7.17 -5.97 -1.88
C VAL A 120 -7.90 -4.64 -2.04
N ALA A 121 -9.17 -4.69 -2.46
CA ALA A 121 -9.99 -3.49 -2.69
C ALA A 121 -10.14 -2.66 -1.41
N TRP A 122 -10.43 -3.32 -0.29
CA TRP A 122 -10.50 -2.67 1.01
C TRP A 122 -9.15 -2.11 1.43
N PHE A 123 -8.09 -2.92 1.45
CA PHE A 123 -6.79 -2.51 1.96
C PHE A 123 -6.25 -1.27 1.24
N PHE A 124 -6.28 -1.29 -0.10
CA PHE A 124 -5.79 -0.20 -0.95
C PHE A 124 -6.82 0.88 -1.29
N LEU A 125 -8.05 0.81 -0.76
CA LEU A 125 -9.07 1.85 -0.93
C LEU A 125 -8.53 3.28 -0.72
N PRO A 126 -7.68 3.57 0.29
CA PRO A 126 -7.17 4.92 0.51
C PRO A 126 -6.37 5.49 -0.65
N VAL A 127 -5.79 4.64 -1.51
CA VAL A 127 -5.01 5.04 -2.69
C VAL A 127 -5.78 4.84 -3.99
N PHE A 128 -6.56 3.75 -4.12
CA PHE A 128 -7.41 3.44 -5.27
C PHE A 128 -8.50 4.48 -5.53
N LEU A 129 -8.93 5.21 -4.49
CA LEU A 129 -9.81 6.36 -4.63
C LEU A 129 -9.17 7.65 -4.11
N SER A 130 -7.85 7.77 -4.08
CA SER A 130 -7.23 9.07 -3.80
C SER A 130 -7.33 9.99 -5.02
N LYS A 131 -7.46 11.31 -4.79
CA LYS A 131 -7.56 12.33 -5.86
C LYS A 131 -6.50 12.12 -6.95
N ASP A 132 -5.24 12.08 -6.54
CA ASP A 132 -4.12 12.04 -7.46
C ASP A 132 -3.67 10.61 -7.78
N GLY A 133 -4.10 9.60 -7.02
CA GLY A 133 -3.60 8.23 -7.18
C GLY A 133 -4.58 7.24 -7.78
N ARG A 134 -5.88 7.56 -7.88
CA ARG A 134 -6.91 6.59 -8.29
C ARG A 134 -6.60 5.94 -9.64
N GLU A 135 -6.19 6.72 -10.64
CA GLU A 135 -5.93 6.20 -11.98
C GLU A 135 -4.64 5.38 -11.98
N SER A 136 -3.54 5.96 -11.51
CA SER A 136 -2.22 5.32 -11.56
C SER A 136 -2.10 4.06 -10.69
N SER A 137 -2.71 4.04 -9.52
CA SER A 137 -2.68 2.88 -8.63
C SER A 137 -3.49 1.72 -9.23
N ARG A 138 -4.68 1.99 -9.77
CA ARG A 138 -5.49 0.97 -10.44
C ARG A 138 -4.83 0.48 -11.74
N GLU A 139 -4.25 1.38 -12.53
CA GLU A 139 -3.45 1.04 -13.72
C GLU A 139 -2.25 0.16 -13.35
N PHE A 140 -1.54 0.44 -12.25
CA PHE A 140 -0.41 -0.37 -11.83
C PHE A 140 -0.80 -1.82 -11.51
N PHE A 141 -1.93 -2.03 -10.84
CA PHE A 141 -2.41 -3.38 -10.55
C PHE A 141 -2.92 -4.10 -11.81
N ARG A 142 -3.74 -3.41 -12.61
CA ARG A 142 -4.39 -4.01 -13.79
C ARG A 142 -3.45 -4.20 -14.98
N ASP A 143 -2.67 -3.18 -15.30
CA ASP A 143 -1.93 -3.09 -16.56
C ASP A 143 -0.43 -3.38 -16.37
N HIS A 144 0.05 -3.43 -15.11
CA HIS A 144 1.44 -3.78 -14.76
C HIS A 144 1.56 -4.92 -13.76
N THR A 145 0.48 -5.67 -13.53
CA THR A 145 0.48 -6.90 -12.72
C THR A 145 1.13 -6.66 -11.35
N ALA A 146 0.90 -5.48 -10.77
CA ALA A 146 1.49 -5.05 -9.50
C ALA A 146 3.02 -5.24 -9.39
N GLY A 147 3.73 -5.13 -10.52
CA GLY A 147 5.19 -5.21 -10.59
C GLY A 147 5.76 -6.60 -10.89
N PHE A 148 4.94 -7.65 -11.02
CA PHE A 148 5.40 -8.96 -11.49
C PHE A 148 5.56 -8.97 -13.02
N PRO A 149 6.68 -9.48 -13.55
CA PRO A 149 6.85 -9.65 -14.99
C PRO A 149 6.09 -10.89 -15.46
N ASP A 150 5.61 -10.83 -16.72
CA ASP A 150 5.11 -11.99 -17.48
C ASP A 150 4.06 -12.82 -16.73
N ALA A 151 3.15 -12.14 -16.01
CA ALA A 151 2.09 -12.77 -15.23
C ALA A 151 0.73 -12.12 -15.47
N ASP A 152 -0.32 -12.90 -15.19
CA ASP A 152 -1.70 -12.45 -15.27
C ASP A 152 -2.05 -11.56 -14.06
N PRO A 153 -2.66 -10.37 -14.27
CA PRO A 153 -3.15 -9.50 -13.20
C PRO A 153 -4.03 -10.22 -12.17
N GLU A 154 -4.90 -11.14 -12.60
CA GLU A 154 -5.82 -11.87 -11.71
C GLU A 154 -5.07 -12.80 -10.74
N VAL A 155 -3.99 -13.43 -11.22
CA VAL A 155 -3.14 -14.30 -10.39
C VAL A 155 -2.35 -13.47 -9.38
N ALA A 156 -1.83 -12.31 -9.80
CA ALA A 156 -1.14 -11.39 -8.89
C ALA A 156 -2.08 -10.80 -7.83
N LEU A 157 -3.31 -10.46 -8.20
CA LEU A 157 -4.33 -10.03 -7.25
C LEU A 157 -4.67 -11.16 -6.27
N GLY A 158 -4.75 -12.41 -6.74
CA GLY A 158 -4.93 -13.59 -5.90
C GLY A 158 -3.84 -13.76 -4.84
N LEU A 159 -2.57 -13.49 -5.19
CA LEU A 159 -1.46 -13.48 -4.22
C LEU A 159 -1.71 -12.48 -3.10
N TYR A 160 -1.98 -11.22 -3.43
CA TYR A 160 -2.17 -10.19 -2.42
C TYR A 160 -3.48 -10.38 -1.65
N GLU A 161 -4.54 -10.86 -2.28
CA GLU A 161 -5.77 -11.23 -1.61
C GLU A 161 -5.52 -12.31 -0.56
N SER A 162 -4.72 -13.33 -0.88
CA SER A 162 -4.38 -14.39 0.07
C SER A 162 -3.60 -13.90 1.29
N LEU A 163 -2.70 -12.92 1.11
CA LEU A 163 -1.98 -12.24 2.19
C LEU A 163 -2.94 -11.39 3.02
N LEU A 164 -3.68 -10.49 2.38
CA LEU A 164 -4.48 -9.50 3.08
C LEU A 164 -5.66 -10.14 3.82
N ARG A 165 -6.17 -11.27 3.34
CA ARG A 165 -7.18 -12.06 4.03
C ARG A 165 -6.73 -12.58 5.40
N THR A 166 -5.42 -12.71 5.68
CA THR A 166 -4.95 -13.14 6.99
C THR A 166 -5.22 -12.11 8.08
N GLY A 167 -5.40 -10.83 7.70
CA GLY A 167 -5.55 -9.71 8.62
C GLY A 167 -4.24 -9.27 9.28
N SER A 168 -3.10 -9.88 8.95
CA SER A 168 -1.79 -9.59 9.57
C SER A 168 -1.34 -8.14 9.37
N LEU A 169 -1.86 -7.46 8.34
CA LEU A 169 -1.52 -6.07 8.02
C LEU A 169 -2.65 -5.08 8.33
N ASP A 170 -3.81 -5.52 8.83
CA ASP A 170 -5.02 -4.67 8.93
C ASP A 170 -4.79 -3.43 9.79
N ARG A 171 -4.10 -3.58 10.93
CA ARG A 171 -3.74 -2.48 11.85
C ARG A 171 -2.79 -1.45 11.22
N TYR A 172 -2.11 -1.83 10.15
CA TYR A 172 -1.12 -1.01 9.46
C TYR A 172 -1.60 -0.56 8.09
N ARG A 173 -2.88 -0.81 7.76
CA ARG A 173 -3.45 -0.59 6.43
C ARG A 173 -3.15 0.81 5.88
N TYR A 174 -3.38 1.85 6.68
CA TYR A 174 -3.17 3.22 6.20
C TYR A 174 -1.71 3.47 5.81
N THR A 175 -0.78 3.02 6.66
CA THR A 175 0.66 3.15 6.46
C THR A 175 1.11 2.36 5.24
N MET A 176 0.77 1.07 5.18
CA MET A 176 1.21 0.15 4.14
C MET A 176 0.58 0.45 2.78
N ALA A 177 -0.73 0.71 2.72
CA ALA A 177 -1.37 1.16 1.47
C ALA A 177 -0.78 2.49 1.00
N GLY A 178 -0.43 3.38 1.94
CA GLY A 178 0.21 4.66 1.66
C GLY A 178 1.58 4.55 0.98
N LYS A 179 2.33 3.47 1.20
CA LYS A 179 3.63 3.22 0.53
C LYS A 179 3.50 3.10 -0.98
N LEU A 180 2.37 2.54 -1.46
CA LEU A 180 2.07 2.51 -2.90
C LEU A 180 2.02 3.92 -3.49
N GLY A 181 1.67 4.92 -2.67
CA GLY A 181 1.68 6.34 -2.98
C GLY A 181 0.50 6.79 -3.85
N THR A 182 0.34 8.10 -3.90
CA THR A 182 -0.73 8.76 -4.66
C THR A 182 -0.04 9.73 -5.63
N SER A 183 0.04 9.39 -6.91
CA SER A 183 0.72 10.19 -7.93
C SER A 183 -0.11 10.12 -9.21
N PRO A 184 -0.29 11.22 -9.95
CA PRO A 184 -1.06 11.19 -11.19
C PRO A 184 -0.39 10.33 -12.28
N VAL A 185 0.90 10.02 -12.12
CA VAL A 185 1.67 9.18 -13.03
C VAL A 185 2.01 7.85 -12.36
N VAL A 186 1.93 6.78 -13.15
CA VAL A 186 2.42 5.45 -12.80
C VAL A 186 3.95 5.45 -12.66
N ASP A 187 4.42 5.42 -11.42
CA ASP A 187 5.83 5.21 -11.09
C ASP A 187 6.07 3.73 -10.80
N ARG A 188 6.35 2.97 -11.86
CA ARG A 188 6.52 1.51 -11.78
C ARG A 188 7.65 1.10 -10.84
N THR A 189 8.71 1.88 -10.74
CA THR A 189 9.85 1.54 -9.87
C THR A 189 9.44 1.68 -8.42
N ARG A 190 8.91 2.85 -8.03
CA ARG A 190 8.50 3.11 -6.65
C ARG A 190 7.35 2.21 -6.21
N MET A 191 6.34 2.01 -7.07
CA MET A 191 5.21 1.14 -6.77
C MET A 191 5.64 -0.33 -6.65
N ALA A 192 6.52 -0.83 -7.52
CA ALA A 192 7.06 -2.18 -7.39
C ALA A 192 7.94 -2.33 -6.14
N SER A 193 8.72 -1.31 -5.75
CA SER A 193 9.46 -1.30 -4.49
C SER A 193 8.51 -1.38 -3.29
N ALA A 194 7.38 -0.66 -3.30
CA ALA A 194 6.38 -0.79 -2.24
C ALA A 194 5.78 -2.22 -2.20
N MET A 195 5.49 -2.82 -3.36
CA MET A 195 4.98 -4.19 -3.42
C MET A 195 6.00 -5.25 -2.97
N ALA A 196 7.30 -4.97 -3.03
CA ALA A 196 8.32 -5.87 -2.49
C ALA A 196 8.19 -6.10 -0.98
N GLU A 197 7.68 -5.09 -0.26
CA GLU A 197 7.40 -5.25 1.14
C GLU A 197 6.23 -6.20 1.38
N PHE A 198 5.18 -6.16 0.54
CA PHE A 198 4.07 -7.11 0.61
C PHE A 198 4.52 -8.53 0.25
N ASN A 199 5.43 -8.67 -0.72
CA ASN A 199 6.07 -9.95 -1.02
C ASN A 199 6.83 -10.49 0.20
N THR A 200 7.60 -9.62 0.88
CA THR A 200 8.32 -10.00 2.10
C THR A 200 7.35 -10.40 3.22
N ALA A 201 6.28 -9.62 3.43
CA ALA A 201 5.23 -9.96 4.38
C ALA A 201 4.59 -11.32 4.07
N LYS A 202 4.34 -11.63 2.79
CA LYS A 202 3.82 -12.96 2.38
C LYS A 202 4.73 -14.08 2.86
N LEU A 203 6.04 -13.99 2.64
CA LEU A 203 6.99 -15.01 3.08
C LEU A 203 7.00 -15.18 4.60
N LEU A 204 7.00 -14.07 5.33
CA LEU A 204 7.05 -14.08 6.79
C LEU A 204 5.77 -14.66 7.38
N VAL A 205 4.60 -14.21 6.90
CA VAL A 205 3.30 -14.69 7.36
C VAL A 205 3.08 -16.16 6.99
N ASP A 206 3.49 -16.60 5.79
CA ASP A 206 3.40 -18.01 5.39
C ASP A 206 4.30 -18.92 6.24
N ALA A 207 5.43 -18.39 6.73
CA ALA A 207 6.31 -19.07 7.67
C ALA A 207 5.76 -19.06 9.11
N GLY A 208 4.62 -18.41 9.35
CA GLY A 208 3.93 -18.39 10.65
C GLY A 208 4.36 -17.25 11.57
N HIS A 209 5.04 -16.23 11.05
CA HIS A 209 5.52 -15.10 11.86
C HIS A 209 4.47 -14.01 12.03
N ASP A 210 4.47 -13.42 13.23
CA ASP A 210 3.83 -12.13 13.48
C ASP A 210 4.76 -11.00 13.06
N ILE A 211 4.22 -10.02 12.32
CA ILE A 211 4.98 -8.93 11.73
C ILE A 211 4.44 -7.57 12.14
N GLU A 212 5.35 -6.64 12.43
CA GLU A 212 5.07 -5.23 12.65
C GLU A 212 5.80 -4.42 11.55
N PRO A 213 5.07 -3.83 10.60
CA PRO A 213 5.65 -2.94 9.59
C PRO A 213 6.09 -1.60 10.18
N GLU A 214 7.07 -0.95 9.55
CA GLU A 214 7.55 0.40 9.94
C GLU A 214 7.99 0.46 11.42
N ALA A 215 8.69 -0.58 11.86
CA ALA A 215 9.10 -0.73 13.24
C ALA A 215 10.07 0.40 13.63
N PRO A 216 9.78 1.17 14.69
CA PRO A 216 10.64 2.26 15.12
C PRO A 216 11.93 1.70 15.70
N VAL A 217 13.07 2.25 15.27
CA VAL A 217 14.38 1.95 15.85
C VAL A 217 15.01 3.21 16.43
N SER A 218 15.92 3.03 17.40
CA SER A 218 16.50 4.12 18.18
C SER A 218 17.32 5.13 17.37
N THR A 219 17.68 4.79 16.12
CA THR A 219 18.42 5.66 15.20
C THR A 219 17.53 6.73 14.55
N GLY A 220 16.21 6.66 14.70
CA GLY A 220 15.26 7.62 14.12
C GLY A 220 14.84 7.30 12.68
N HIS A 221 15.38 6.22 12.11
CA HIS A 221 14.84 5.57 10.92
C HIS A 221 13.80 4.53 11.32
N SER A 222 12.89 4.17 10.42
CA SER A 222 12.03 3.00 10.56
C SER A 222 12.62 1.86 9.74
N ILE A 223 12.53 0.65 10.29
CA ILE A 223 12.85 -0.59 9.55
C ILE A 223 11.56 -1.12 8.95
N ASP A 224 11.65 -1.71 7.75
CA ASP A 224 10.46 -2.17 7.03
C ASP A 224 9.61 -3.15 7.85
N TYR A 225 10.23 -4.13 8.53
CA TYR A 225 9.54 -5.02 9.44
C TYR A 225 10.33 -5.34 10.72
N ARG A 226 9.60 -5.50 11.81
CA ARG A 226 9.99 -6.26 12.99
C ARG A 226 9.23 -7.58 12.98
N VAL A 227 9.93 -8.67 13.23
CA VAL A 227 9.40 -10.03 13.25
C VAL A 227 9.65 -10.59 14.64
N GLU A 228 8.57 -11.02 15.30
CA GLU A 228 8.64 -11.61 16.63
C GLU A 228 8.37 -13.11 16.56
N ASP A 229 9.31 -13.90 17.08
CA ASP A 229 9.17 -15.35 17.24
C ASP A 229 9.54 -15.75 18.68
N GLY A 230 8.53 -15.81 19.53
CA GLY A 230 8.70 -16.06 20.96
C GLY A 230 9.54 -14.97 21.64
N GLU A 231 10.74 -15.34 22.09
CA GLU A 231 11.70 -14.41 22.70
C GLU A 231 12.66 -13.78 21.70
N THR A 232 12.65 -14.23 20.44
CA THR A 232 13.54 -13.75 19.38
C THR A 232 12.89 -12.60 18.62
N VAL A 233 13.64 -11.52 18.43
CA VAL A 233 13.23 -10.38 17.60
C VAL A 233 14.20 -10.25 16.44
N SER A 234 13.69 -10.32 15.22
CA SER A 234 14.44 -10.06 14.00
C SER A 234 13.94 -8.76 13.35
N LEU A 235 14.87 -7.91 12.94
CA LEU A 235 14.59 -6.74 12.12
C LEU A 235 14.83 -7.10 10.65
N VAL A 236 13.93 -6.69 9.76
CA VAL A 236 13.99 -7.02 8.33
C VAL A 236 13.87 -5.74 7.52
N GLU A 237 14.89 -5.49 6.70
CA GLU A 237 14.90 -4.39 5.73
C GLU A 237 14.73 -4.96 4.32
N VAL A 238 13.88 -4.35 3.51
CA VAL A 238 13.52 -4.83 2.18
C VAL A 238 14.13 -3.93 1.11
N THR A 239 14.60 -4.55 0.04
CA THR A 239 15.01 -3.85 -1.16
C THR A 239 14.65 -4.63 -2.41
N ARG A 240 14.43 -3.90 -3.51
CA ARG A 240 14.05 -4.50 -4.80
C ARG A 240 14.96 -3.96 -5.89
N PRO A 241 15.81 -4.80 -6.51
CA PRO A 241 16.59 -4.39 -7.66
C PRO A 241 15.68 -4.04 -8.84
N ALA A 242 16.04 -3.00 -9.59
CA ALA A 242 15.37 -2.72 -10.85
C ALA A 242 15.61 -3.87 -11.84
N PRO A 243 14.61 -4.29 -12.63
CA PRO A 243 14.81 -5.31 -13.65
C PRO A 243 15.93 -4.90 -14.62
N PRO A 244 16.84 -5.82 -15.00
CA PRO A 244 17.77 -5.58 -16.08
C PRO A 244 16.99 -5.19 -17.35
N HIS A 245 17.61 -4.44 -18.26
CA HIS A 245 17.00 -3.92 -19.51
C HIS A 245 16.30 -2.54 -19.45
N ARG A 246 16.24 -1.83 -18.31
CA ARG A 246 15.71 -0.44 -18.26
C ARG A 246 16.76 0.70 -18.25
N ARG A 247 18.05 0.43 -17.99
CA ARG A 247 19.29 1.15 -18.44
C ARG A 247 20.50 0.78 -17.56
N ARG A 248 21.71 0.82 -18.16
CA ARG A 248 23.08 0.75 -17.60
C ARG A 248 23.58 -0.48 -16.81
N THR A 249 22.71 -1.36 -16.33
CA THR A 249 23.10 -2.71 -15.87
C THR A 249 22.39 -3.74 -16.73
N SER A 250 23.10 -4.28 -17.72
CA SER A 250 22.61 -5.36 -18.57
C SER A 250 22.71 -6.74 -17.90
N ASN A 251 22.97 -6.78 -16.59
CA ASN A 251 23.26 -7.99 -15.84
C ASN A 251 22.47 -8.02 -14.51
N PRO A 252 21.60 -9.02 -14.28
CA PRO A 252 20.85 -9.17 -13.03
C PRO A 252 21.74 -9.31 -11.80
N ILE A 253 22.91 -9.94 -11.92
CA ILE A 253 23.90 -10.09 -10.84
C ILE A 253 24.37 -8.70 -10.36
N SER A 254 24.68 -7.81 -11.31
CA SER A 254 25.11 -6.44 -10.99
C SER A 254 23.99 -5.62 -10.37
N ALA A 255 22.74 -5.82 -10.79
CA ALA A 255 21.58 -5.14 -10.23
C ALA A 255 21.37 -5.53 -8.75
N VAL A 256 21.45 -6.82 -8.43
CA VAL A 256 21.36 -7.31 -7.04
C VAL A 256 22.47 -6.69 -6.18
N ARG A 257 23.73 -6.74 -6.64
CA ARG A 257 24.89 -6.21 -5.91
C ARG A 257 24.77 -4.70 -5.64
N SER A 258 24.46 -3.91 -6.66
CA SER A 258 24.42 -2.45 -6.51
C SER A 258 23.26 -1.97 -5.64
N THR A 259 22.10 -2.63 -5.76
CA THR A 259 20.94 -2.32 -4.93
C THR A 259 21.18 -2.69 -3.46
N ALA A 260 21.78 -3.84 -3.18
CA ALA A 260 22.16 -4.21 -1.83
C ALA A 260 23.22 -3.26 -1.25
N GLU A 261 24.28 -2.95 -2.01
CA GLU A 261 25.36 -2.05 -1.57
C GLU A 261 24.84 -0.64 -1.24
N THR A 262 23.89 -0.12 -2.01
CA THR A 262 23.28 1.19 -1.75
C THR A 262 22.49 1.19 -0.43
N LYS A 263 21.80 0.09 -0.12
CA LYS A 263 21.05 -0.05 1.14
C LYS A 263 21.97 -0.22 2.34
N VAL A 264 23.02 -1.03 2.21
CA VAL A 264 23.99 -1.29 3.28
C VAL A 264 24.69 -0.01 3.71
N ASN A 265 25.33 0.68 2.76
CA ASN A 265 26.10 1.90 3.00
C ASN A 265 25.25 3.09 3.50
N GLY A 266 23.92 3.00 3.37
CA GLY A 266 22.99 4.08 3.68
C GLY A 266 22.27 3.90 5.01
N GLN A 267 21.68 2.72 5.25
CA GLN A 267 20.74 2.49 6.35
C GLN A 267 21.20 1.41 7.33
N LEU A 268 21.92 0.37 6.88
CA LEU A 268 22.16 -0.82 7.70
C LEU A 268 23.43 -0.77 8.53
N ASP A 269 24.45 -0.04 8.10
CA ASP A 269 25.71 0.13 8.84
C ASP A 269 25.49 0.72 10.25
N GLU A 270 24.42 1.51 10.42
CA GLU A 270 24.05 2.10 11.71
C GLU A 270 23.47 1.08 12.71
N HIS A 271 23.10 -0.12 12.25
CA HIS A 271 22.41 -1.15 13.04
C HIS A 271 23.29 -2.35 13.42
N ALA A 272 24.62 -2.24 13.25
CA ALA A 272 25.62 -3.20 13.74
C ALA A 272 25.35 -4.70 13.39
N GLY A 273 24.68 -4.96 12.27
CA GLY A 273 24.37 -6.33 11.81
C GLY A 273 23.13 -6.98 12.43
N GLY A 274 22.33 -6.25 13.22
CA GLY A 274 21.09 -6.77 13.82
C GLY A 274 19.87 -6.83 12.88
N VAL A 275 20.05 -6.51 11.60
CA VAL A 275 18.99 -6.45 10.58
C VAL A 275 19.26 -7.46 9.49
N VAL A 276 18.24 -8.24 9.10
CA VAL A 276 18.29 -9.16 7.96
C VAL A 276 17.89 -8.39 6.70
N LEU A 277 18.79 -8.34 5.71
CA LEU A 277 18.48 -7.72 4.42
C LEU A 277 17.71 -8.70 3.52
N PHE A 278 16.52 -8.32 3.08
CA PHE A 278 15.71 -9.04 2.11
C PHE A 278 15.82 -8.36 0.74
N VAL A 279 16.34 -9.09 -0.25
CA VAL A 279 16.43 -8.64 -1.64
C VAL A 279 15.35 -9.36 -2.46
N ASP A 280 14.29 -8.62 -2.78
CA ASP A 280 13.17 -9.08 -3.59
C ASP A 280 13.49 -9.04 -5.09
N CYS A 281 13.70 -10.20 -5.70
CA CYS A 281 13.87 -10.37 -7.14
C CYS A 281 12.57 -10.77 -7.86
N SER A 282 11.39 -10.60 -7.24
CA SER A 282 10.09 -10.88 -7.87
C SER A 282 9.77 -10.02 -9.10
N GLY A 283 10.57 -8.97 -9.34
CA GLY A 283 10.52 -8.18 -10.58
C GLY A 283 11.33 -8.76 -11.74
N PHE A 284 12.09 -9.84 -11.53
CA PHE A 284 12.97 -10.43 -12.54
C PHE A 284 12.23 -11.48 -13.36
N ARG A 285 12.55 -11.53 -14.66
CA ARG A 285 12.08 -12.62 -15.54
C ARG A 285 12.74 -13.94 -15.15
N ASP A 286 12.23 -15.03 -15.71
CA ASP A 286 12.72 -16.37 -15.39
C ASP A 286 14.22 -16.54 -15.66
N ASP A 287 14.72 -16.06 -16.80
CA ASP A 287 16.16 -16.15 -17.14
C ASP A 287 17.04 -15.27 -16.23
N ASP A 288 16.55 -14.06 -15.89
CA ASP A 288 17.26 -13.14 -15.01
C ASP A 288 17.39 -13.72 -13.59
N TRP A 289 16.32 -14.31 -13.08
CA TRP A 289 16.33 -14.99 -11.80
C TRP A 289 17.20 -16.24 -11.81
N ALA A 290 17.12 -17.07 -12.86
CA ALA A 290 17.95 -18.26 -12.98
C ALA A 290 19.44 -17.90 -12.87
N ALA A 291 19.87 -16.83 -13.54
CA ALA A 291 21.25 -16.33 -13.44
C ALA A 291 21.63 -15.91 -12.00
N VAL A 292 20.74 -15.24 -11.27
CA VAL A 292 20.98 -14.84 -9.86
C VAL A 292 21.04 -16.06 -8.94
N ARG A 293 20.11 -17.00 -9.10
CA ARG A 293 20.03 -18.21 -8.28
C ARG A 293 21.25 -19.11 -8.47
N ASP A 294 21.77 -19.19 -9.69
CA ASP A 294 22.91 -20.03 -10.02
C ASP A 294 24.24 -19.39 -9.56
N GLU A 295 24.41 -18.07 -9.74
CA GLU A 295 25.63 -17.33 -9.33
C GLU A 295 25.67 -16.99 -7.82
N ARG A 296 24.51 -16.78 -7.20
CA ARG A 296 24.35 -16.39 -5.79
C ARG A 296 25.22 -15.20 -5.37
N PRO A 297 25.10 -14.03 -6.05
CA PRO A 297 25.95 -12.87 -5.81
C PRO A 297 26.05 -12.48 -4.35
N ASP A 298 27.26 -12.15 -3.91
CA ASP A 298 27.49 -11.51 -2.61
C ASP A 298 26.78 -10.16 -2.54
N VAL A 299 26.02 -9.94 -1.47
CA VAL A 299 25.26 -8.72 -1.19
C VAL A 299 25.94 -7.84 -0.15
N ARG A 300 27.14 -8.23 0.32
CA ARG A 300 27.99 -7.49 1.27
C ARG A 300 27.31 -7.15 2.61
N HIS A 301 26.23 -7.85 2.92
CA HIS A 301 25.52 -7.81 4.19
C HIS A 301 25.26 -9.22 4.66
N ARG A 302 25.40 -9.46 5.96
CA ARG A 302 25.04 -10.73 6.61
C ARG A 302 24.40 -10.38 7.95
N PRO A 303 23.21 -10.91 8.28
CA PRO A 303 22.44 -11.90 7.51
C PRO A 303 21.63 -11.29 6.34
N ALA A 304 21.47 -12.04 5.25
CA ALA A 304 20.67 -11.62 4.09
C ALA A 304 19.92 -12.78 3.42
N VAL A 305 18.79 -12.46 2.78
CA VAL A 305 17.95 -13.36 1.97
C VAL A 305 17.77 -12.75 0.60
N VAL A 306 18.10 -13.49 -0.46
CA VAL A 306 17.79 -13.12 -1.85
C VAL A 306 16.76 -14.10 -2.36
N TYR A 307 15.59 -13.59 -2.76
CA TYR A 307 14.45 -14.45 -3.06
C TYR A 307 13.65 -13.95 -4.25
N ARG A 308 12.80 -14.84 -4.77
CA ARG A 308 11.77 -14.52 -5.74
C ARG A 308 10.47 -15.19 -5.33
N ILE A 309 9.37 -14.43 -5.35
CA ILE A 309 8.01 -14.94 -5.28
C ILE A 309 7.40 -14.87 -6.68
N ARG A 310 6.60 -15.88 -7.02
CA ARG A 310 5.74 -15.88 -8.20
C ARG A 310 4.30 -15.56 -7.79
N PRO A 311 3.50 -14.99 -8.70
CA PRO A 311 2.09 -14.69 -8.44
C PRO A 311 1.23 -15.88 -8.00
N ASP A 312 1.63 -17.11 -8.31
CA ASP A 312 0.95 -18.32 -7.82
C ASP A 312 1.24 -18.67 -6.35
N GLY A 313 2.07 -17.86 -5.67
CA GLY A 313 2.47 -18.05 -4.29
C GLY A 313 3.73 -18.91 -4.11
N SER A 314 4.27 -19.51 -5.17
CA SER A 314 5.54 -20.22 -5.07
C SER A 314 6.69 -19.25 -4.80
N ALA A 315 7.64 -19.69 -3.98
CA ALA A 315 8.82 -18.91 -3.64
C ALA A 315 10.08 -19.78 -3.68
N GLU A 316 11.18 -19.17 -4.08
CA GLU A 316 12.51 -19.77 -4.06
C GLU A 316 13.54 -18.70 -3.72
N GLY A 317 14.62 -19.09 -3.05
CA GLY A 317 15.68 -18.16 -2.69
C GLY A 317 16.86 -18.81 -2.01
N TYR A 318 17.82 -17.98 -1.64
CA TYR A 318 18.99 -18.39 -0.88
C TYR A 318 19.34 -17.36 0.20
N SER A 319 19.97 -17.81 1.28
CA SER A 319 20.45 -16.93 2.34
C SER A 319 21.97 -16.86 2.39
N LYS A 320 22.48 -15.77 2.96
CA LYS A 320 23.90 -15.57 3.29
C LYS A 320 24.02 -15.19 4.76
N GLY A 321 24.83 -15.93 5.51
CA GLY A 321 24.89 -15.84 6.96
C GLY A 321 23.70 -16.56 7.63
N GLU A 322 23.67 -16.50 8.96
CA GLU A 322 22.65 -17.19 9.77
C GLU A 322 21.34 -16.38 9.79
N VAL A 323 20.30 -16.91 9.14
CA VAL A 323 18.97 -16.30 9.10
C VAL A 323 18.04 -17.06 10.05
N GLN A 324 17.72 -16.45 11.18
CA GLN A 324 16.88 -17.04 12.24
C GLN A 324 15.38 -16.73 12.01
N LEU A 325 14.90 -16.97 10.79
CA LEU A 325 13.50 -16.74 10.38
C LEU A 325 12.82 -17.99 9.84
N GLY A 326 13.48 -19.15 9.86
CA GLY A 326 12.86 -20.44 9.53
C GLY A 326 12.16 -20.50 8.16
N LEU A 327 12.69 -19.82 7.14
CA LEU A 327 12.04 -19.71 5.83
C LEU A 327 12.20 -21.00 5.01
N PRO A 328 11.14 -21.81 4.81
CA PRO A 328 11.26 -23.16 4.24
C PRO A 328 11.67 -23.17 2.75
N THR A 329 11.47 -22.04 2.05
CA THR A 329 11.76 -21.88 0.61
C THR A 329 13.14 -21.32 0.33
N VAL A 330 13.93 -21.02 1.36
CA VAL A 330 15.24 -20.37 1.27
C VAL A 330 16.33 -21.37 1.62
N GLN A 331 17.27 -21.58 0.68
CA GLN A 331 18.41 -22.49 0.89
C GLN A 331 19.60 -21.74 1.51
N PRO A 332 20.24 -22.25 2.57
CA PRO A 332 21.46 -21.65 3.12
C PRO A 332 22.63 -21.76 2.14
N VAL A 333 23.48 -20.73 2.13
CA VAL A 333 24.74 -20.67 1.38
C VAL A 333 25.85 -20.22 2.33
N ASP A 334 26.99 -20.89 2.24
CA ASP A 334 28.19 -20.60 3.05
C ASP A 334 28.79 -19.19 2.80
#